data_AF-A0A2S7IW16-F1
#
_entry.id   AF-A0A2S7IW16-F1
#
_cell.length_a   1.000
_cell.length_b   1.000
_cell.length_c   1.000
_cell.angle_alpha   90.00
_cell.angle_beta   90.00
_cell.angle_gamma   90.00
#
_symmetry.space_group_name_H-M   'P 1'
#
loop_
_entity.id
_entity.type
_entity.pdbx_description
1 polymer ?
#
loop_
_entity_poly.entity_id
_entity_poly.type
_entity_poly.pdbx_seq_one_letter_code
_entity_poly.pdbx_strand_id
1 'polypeptide(L)'
;MRGIYAAGVALALTGCAGVNYAMTHYSGVPVKSFTASTGSDFRIYDKPTENRLMITPSIAASMGGGAIKGATFGAYNPSNSEVVYRDAAEEYLKSTGRSCSVRDITLVLEPQYEARYECK
;
A
#
# COMPACT_ATOMS: atom_id res chain seq x y z
N MET A 1 11.24 49.46 -8.80
CA MET A 1 12.33 48.50 -8.52
C MET A 1 11.98 47.73 -7.25
N ARG A 2 12.16 46.40 -7.28
CA ARG A 2 12.19 45.44 -6.13
C ARG A 2 10.83 45.19 -5.46
N GLY A 3 10.26 43.99 -5.44
CA GLY A 3 10.75 42.64 -5.73
C GLY A 3 10.04 41.69 -4.77
N ILE A 4 8.78 41.33 -5.06
CA ILE A 4 8.03 40.34 -4.28
C ILE A 4 8.44 38.96 -4.81
N TYR A 5 9.49 38.39 -4.24
CA TYR A 5 9.85 36.98 -4.42
C TYR A 5 9.59 36.25 -3.10
N ALA A 6 8.34 35.86 -2.89
CA ALA A 6 7.97 34.87 -1.87
C ALA A 6 7.09 33.81 -2.53
N ALA A 7 7.62 33.20 -3.59
CA ALA A 7 7.04 32.03 -4.25
C ALA A 7 8.06 30.90 -4.14
N GLY A 8 8.04 30.17 -3.04
CA GLY A 8 8.90 29.02 -2.84
C GLY A 8 8.56 28.31 -1.54
N VAL A 9 8.31 27.00 -1.64
CA VAL A 9 8.04 26.04 -0.55
C VAL A 9 6.55 25.93 -0.13
N ALA A 10 5.73 25.36 -1.00
CA ALA A 10 4.40 24.84 -0.64
C ALA A 10 4.13 23.41 -1.18
N LEU A 11 5.18 22.60 -1.38
CA LEU A 11 5.06 21.25 -1.98
C LEU A 11 5.39 20.08 -1.04
N ALA A 12 5.59 20.31 0.27
CA ALA A 12 6.08 19.27 1.19
C ALA A 12 5.03 18.65 2.13
N LEU A 13 3.75 19.04 2.07
CA LEU A 13 2.76 18.62 3.06
C LEU A 13 2.00 17.32 2.72
N THR A 14 2.07 16.84 1.48
CA THR A 14 1.30 15.65 1.05
C THR A 14 1.87 14.34 1.61
N GLY A 15 3.18 14.26 1.83
CA GLY A 15 3.82 13.06 2.38
C GLY A 15 3.52 12.81 3.86
N CYS A 16 3.33 13.87 4.66
CA CYS A 16 3.05 13.72 6.08
C CYS A 16 1.64 13.20 6.38
N ALA A 17 0.66 13.51 5.52
CA ALA A 17 -0.72 13.07 5.70
C ALA A 17 -0.86 11.54 5.62
N GLY A 18 -0.22 10.91 4.65
CA GLY A 18 -0.21 9.45 4.49
C GLY A 18 0.49 8.72 5.64
N VAL A 19 1.65 9.23 6.07
CA VAL A 19 2.38 8.71 7.24
C VAL A 19 1.52 8.81 8.50
N ASN A 20 0.92 9.98 8.75
CA ASN A 20 0.05 10.19 9.90
C ASN A 20 -1.18 9.27 9.86
N TYR A 21 -1.80 9.08 8.70
CA TYR A 21 -2.94 8.17 8.52
C TYR A 21 -2.56 6.72 8.84
N ALA A 22 -1.46 6.21 8.27
CA ALA A 22 -0.99 4.87 8.52
C ALA A 22 -0.69 4.64 10.02
N MET A 23 -0.02 5.59 10.68
CA MET A 23 0.23 5.48 12.12
C MET A 23 -1.07 5.54 12.94
N THR A 24 -1.97 6.47 12.63
CA THR A 24 -3.21 6.65 13.40
C THR A 24 -4.15 5.46 13.26
N HIS A 25 -4.27 4.90 12.05
CA HIS A 25 -5.24 3.85 11.76
C HIS A 25 -4.66 2.45 11.85
N TYR A 26 -3.38 2.23 11.58
CA TYR A 26 -2.78 0.89 11.51
C TYR A 26 -1.72 0.63 12.59
N SER A 27 -1.44 1.58 13.49
CA SER A 27 -0.64 1.27 14.68
C SER A 27 -1.29 0.16 15.52
N GLY A 28 -0.46 -0.77 16.00
CA GLY A 28 -0.92 -1.90 16.80
C GLY A 28 -1.64 -3.02 16.03
N VAL A 29 -1.88 -2.85 14.72
CA VAL A 29 -2.43 -3.95 13.90
C VAL A 29 -1.32 -4.99 13.66
N PRO A 30 -1.56 -6.29 13.96
CA PRO A 30 -0.59 -7.34 13.68
C PRO A 30 -0.22 -7.42 12.20
N VAL A 31 1.07 -7.51 11.92
CA VAL A 31 1.59 -7.62 10.56
C VAL A 31 1.66 -9.08 10.16
N LYS A 32 1.13 -9.39 8.98
CA LYS A 32 1.24 -10.72 8.36
C LYS A 32 2.05 -10.63 7.07
N SER A 33 3.01 -11.54 6.91
CA SER A 33 3.69 -11.71 5.63
C SER A 33 2.83 -12.56 4.70
N PHE A 34 2.74 -12.16 3.43
CA PHE A 34 1.98 -12.85 2.40
C PHE A 34 2.76 -12.84 1.09
N THR A 35 2.94 -14.00 0.49
CA THR A 35 3.51 -14.13 -0.86
C THR A 35 2.36 -14.39 -1.82
N ALA A 36 2.12 -13.48 -2.75
CA ALA A 36 1.11 -13.66 -3.78
C ALA A 36 1.53 -14.77 -4.76
N SER A 37 0.58 -15.33 -5.49
CA SER A 37 0.78 -16.32 -6.55
C SER A 37 1.78 -15.87 -7.62
N THR A 38 1.96 -14.56 -7.80
CA THR A 38 2.96 -13.96 -8.70
C THR A 38 4.40 -14.06 -8.17
N GLY A 39 4.60 -14.53 -6.94
CA GLY A 39 5.89 -14.57 -6.24
C GLY A 39 6.27 -13.25 -5.55
N SER A 40 5.37 -12.26 -5.53
CA SER A 40 5.61 -10.97 -4.86
C SER A 40 5.31 -11.05 -3.37
N ASP A 41 6.21 -10.52 -2.53
CA ASP A 41 6.07 -10.50 -1.08
C ASP A 41 5.47 -9.20 -0.56
N PHE A 42 4.43 -9.34 0.25
CA PHE A 42 3.69 -8.26 0.87
C PHE A 42 3.64 -8.41 2.40
N ARG A 43 3.51 -7.27 3.07
CA ARG A 43 3.08 -7.17 4.46
C ARG A 43 1.64 -6.67 4.46
N ILE A 44 0.80 -7.37 5.23
CA ILE A 44 -0.62 -7.09 5.36
C ILE A 44 -0.92 -6.68 6.80
N TYR A 45 -1.64 -5.57 6.94
CA TYR A 45 -2.21 -5.09 8.19
C TYR A 45 -3.72 -5.21 8.06
N ASP A 46 -4.28 -6.29 8.58
CA ASP A 46 -5.67 -6.69 8.33
C ASP A 46 -6.59 -6.24 9.47
N LYS A 47 -7.70 -5.59 9.12
CA LYS A 47 -8.74 -5.13 10.05
C LYS A 47 -10.10 -5.73 9.65
N PRO A 48 -10.35 -7.01 9.97
CA PRO A 48 -11.57 -7.71 9.57
C PRO A 48 -12.86 -7.06 10.09
N THR A 49 -12.84 -6.48 11.29
CA THR A 49 -14.00 -5.79 11.87
C THR A 49 -14.36 -4.50 11.15
N GLU A 50 -13.44 -3.93 10.36
CA GLU A 50 -13.60 -2.69 9.61
C GLU A 50 -13.69 -2.94 8.09
N ASN A 51 -13.68 -4.21 7.66
CA ASN A 51 -13.68 -4.62 6.26
C ASN A 51 -12.61 -3.92 5.39
N ARG A 52 -11.42 -3.73 5.97
CA ARG A 52 -10.29 -3.12 5.26
C ARG A 52 -8.97 -3.73 5.67
N LEU A 53 -7.98 -3.62 4.79
CA LEU A 53 -6.60 -3.98 5.07
C LEU A 53 -5.65 -2.98 4.42
N MET A 54 -4.47 -2.81 4.99
CA MET A 54 -3.38 -2.10 4.35
C MET A 54 -2.37 -3.11 3.83
N ILE A 55 -1.91 -2.92 2.60
CA ILE A 55 -0.95 -3.76 1.91
C ILE A 55 0.26 -2.92 1.49
N THR A 56 1.45 -3.45 1.74
CA THR A 56 2.72 -2.83 1.35
C THR A 56 3.71 -3.92 0.93
N PRO A 57 4.67 -3.64 0.04
CA PRO A 57 5.80 -4.52 -0.19
C PRO A 57 6.55 -4.86 1.10
N SER A 58 7.03 -6.10 1.20
CA SER A 58 7.90 -6.55 2.27
C SER A 58 9.29 -5.92 2.18
N ILE A 59 9.91 -5.60 3.32
CA ILE A 59 11.28 -5.03 3.35
C ILE A 59 12.34 -6.03 2.87
N ALA A 60 12.11 -7.35 2.97
CA ALA A 60 12.97 -8.34 2.29
C ALA A 60 13.04 -8.11 0.77
N ALA A 61 11.96 -7.56 0.21
CA ALA A 61 11.82 -7.16 -1.17
C ALA A 61 12.51 -5.80 -1.47
N SER A 62 12.80 -4.99 -0.44
CA SER A 62 13.53 -3.71 -0.53
C SER A 62 14.99 -3.74 -0.02
N MET A 63 15.41 -4.78 0.70
CA MET A 63 16.78 -4.96 1.23
C MET A 63 17.52 -6.16 0.62
N GLY A 64 16.81 -7.18 0.12
CA GLY A 64 17.36 -8.26 -0.69
C GLY A 64 17.28 -7.89 -2.17
N GLY A 65 18.27 -7.17 -2.67
CA GLY A 65 18.28 -6.61 -4.03
C GLY A 65 18.04 -7.66 -5.12
N GLY A 66 16.80 -7.79 -5.59
CA GLY A 66 16.49 -8.68 -6.71
C GLY A 66 15.02 -8.82 -7.06
N ALA A 67 14.14 -9.11 -6.09
CA ALA A 67 12.78 -9.55 -6.40
C ALA A 67 11.81 -8.40 -6.75
N ILE A 68 12.06 -7.17 -6.30
CA ILE A 68 11.30 -5.96 -6.69
C ILE A 68 12.16 -5.02 -7.55
N LYS A 69 13.20 -5.52 -8.24
CA LYS A 69 13.94 -4.68 -9.20
C LYS A 69 13.05 -4.22 -10.37
N GLY A 70 11.87 -4.81 -10.55
CA GLY A 70 10.87 -4.37 -11.54
C GLY A 70 9.94 -3.24 -11.09
N ALA A 71 9.66 -3.05 -9.80
CA ALA A 71 8.65 -2.06 -9.38
C ALA A 71 9.24 -0.80 -8.73
N THR A 72 10.46 -0.85 -8.18
CA THR A 72 11.04 0.28 -7.44
C THR A 72 12.21 0.97 -8.17
N PHE A 73 12.82 0.36 -9.21
CA PHE A 73 14.00 0.92 -9.89
C PHE A 73 13.94 0.96 -11.42
N GLY A 74 12.84 0.58 -12.05
CA GLY A 74 12.67 0.70 -13.50
C GLY A 74 11.21 0.58 -13.90
N ALA A 75 10.59 1.71 -14.25
CA ALA A 75 9.20 1.82 -14.69
C ALA A 75 8.13 1.47 -13.62
N TYR A 76 8.09 2.24 -12.54
CA TYR A 76 6.87 2.35 -11.73
C TYR A 76 5.75 2.91 -12.63
N ASN A 77 4.84 2.02 -13.05
CA ASN A 77 3.59 2.43 -13.67
C ASN A 77 2.51 2.42 -12.58
N PRO A 78 2.08 3.59 -12.08
CA PRO A 78 1.07 3.67 -11.02
C PRO A 78 -0.24 2.97 -11.43
N SER A 79 -0.58 2.97 -12.73
CA SER A 79 -1.77 2.30 -13.26
C SER A 79 -1.75 0.78 -13.08
N ASN A 80 -0.56 0.15 -13.05
CA ASN A 80 -0.44 -1.29 -12.82
C ASN A 80 -0.34 -1.61 -11.32
N SER A 81 0.04 -0.63 -10.50
CA SER A 81 0.25 -0.84 -9.07
C SER A 81 -1.06 -1.11 -8.34
N GLU A 82 -2.10 -0.31 -8.61
CA GLU A 82 -3.44 -0.52 -8.02
C GLU A 82 -4.00 -1.92 -8.28
N VAL A 83 -3.85 -2.43 -9.51
CA VAL A 83 -4.29 -3.78 -9.90
C VAL A 83 -3.50 -4.83 -9.12
N VAL A 84 -2.18 -4.72 -9.07
CA VAL A 84 -1.32 -5.66 -8.32
C VAL A 84 -1.69 -5.71 -6.84
N TYR A 85 -1.89 -4.55 -6.21
CA TYR A 85 -2.27 -4.51 -4.79
C TYR A 85 -3.70 -5.00 -4.54
N ARG A 86 -4.63 -4.76 -5.48
CA ARG A 86 -6.00 -5.30 -5.40
C ARG A 86 -5.98 -6.82 -5.49
N ASP A 87 -5.32 -7.36 -6.51
CA ASP A 87 -5.25 -8.80 -6.73
C ASP A 87 -4.57 -9.51 -5.54
N ALA A 88 -3.48 -8.95 -5.03
CA ALA A 88 -2.80 -9.49 -3.85
C ALA A 88 -3.68 -9.41 -2.59
N ALA A 89 -4.46 -8.33 -2.41
CA ALA A 89 -5.40 -8.21 -1.30
C ALA A 89 -6.53 -9.25 -1.40
N GLU A 90 -7.10 -9.46 -2.59
CA GLU A 90 -8.12 -10.49 -2.84
C GLU A 90 -7.56 -11.90 -2.61
N GLU A 91 -6.35 -12.17 -3.10
CA GLU A 91 -5.69 -13.45 -2.89
C GLU A 91 -5.42 -13.72 -1.41
N TYR A 92 -4.94 -12.71 -0.67
CA TYR A 92 -4.77 -12.80 0.77
C TYR A 92 -6.10 -13.06 1.49
N LEU A 93 -7.17 -12.31 1.17
CA LEU A 93 -8.50 -12.52 1.75
C LEU A 93 -8.98 -13.95 1.52
N LYS A 94 -8.84 -14.46 0.29
CA LYS A 94 -9.16 -15.85 -0.05
C LYS A 94 -8.30 -16.87 0.71
N SER A 95 -7.00 -16.61 0.85
CA SER A 95 -6.07 -17.48 1.60
C SER A 95 -6.45 -17.65 3.07
N THR A 96 -7.12 -16.64 3.65
CA THR A 96 -7.63 -16.70 5.03
C THR A 96 -8.97 -17.42 5.15
N GLY A 97 -9.48 -18.02 4.06
CA GLY A 97 -10.78 -18.69 4.02
C GLY A 97 -11.97 -17.75 3.93
N ARG A 98 -11.74 -16.44 3.73
CA ARG A 98 -12.81 -15.45 3.62
C ARG A 98 -13.28 -15.30 2.18
N SER A 99 -14.60 -15.31 1.99
CA SER A 99 -15.26 -15.01 0.71
C SER A 99 -15.53 -13.51 0.59
N CYS A 100 -14.47 -12.72 0.46
CA CYS A 100 -14.55 -11.26 0.30
C CYS A 100 -14.07 -10.81 -1.07
N SER A 101 -14.59 -9.67 -1.54
CA SER A 101 -14.17 -9.02 -2.78
C SER A 101 -13.72 -7.59 -2.49
N VAL A 102 -12.61 -7.15 -3.09
CA VAL A 102 -12.12 -5.78 -2.90
C VAL A 102 -12.98 -4.83 -3.71
N ARG A 103 -13.56 -3.83 -3.04
CA ARG A 103 -14.38 -2.79 -3.65
C ARG A 103 -13.51 -1.62 -4.08
N ASP A 104 -12.66 -1.15 -3.20
CA ASP A 104 -11.84 0.03 -3.41
C ASP A 104 -10.37 -0.22 -3.06
N ILE A 105 -9.48 0.46 -3.78
CA ILE A 105 -8.07 0.52 -3.45
C ILE A 105 -7.66 2.00 -3.43
N THR A 106 -7.12 2.46 -2.31
CA THR A 106 -6.70 3.85 -2.13
C THR A 106 -5.23 3.91 -1.76
N LEU A 107 -4.45 4.74 -2.46
CA LEU A 107 -3.06 5.02 -2.08
C LEU A 107 -3.03 5.77 -0.73
N VAL A 108 -2.40 5.17 0.28
CA VAL A 108 -2.20 5.81 1.59
C VAL A 108 -0.94 6.66 1.57
N LEU A 109 0.15 6.05 1.14
CA LEU A 109 1.49 6.64 1.00
C LEU A 109 2.27 5.67 0.13
N GLU A 110 2.98 6.10 -0.90
CA GLU A 110 3.74 5.15 -1.73
C GLU A 110 4.78 4.36 -0.91
N PRO A 111 4.89 3.01 -1.07
CA PRO A 111 4.12 2.09 -1.91
C PRO A 111 3.02 1.30 -1.15
N GLN A 112 2.31 1.94 -0.22
CA GLN A 112 1.29 1.38 0.66
C GLN A 112 -0.13 1.76 0.20
N TYR A 113 -0.99 0.76 0.07
CA TYR A 113 -2.39 0.92 -0.34
C TYR A 113 -3.34 0.38 0.74
N GLU A 114 -4.50 1.01 0.88
CA GLU A 114 -5.64 0.50 1.66
C GLU A 114 -6.63 -0.17 0.70
N ALA A 115 -6.91 -1.45 0.92
CA ALA A 115 -7.96 -2.19 0.23
C ALA A 115 -9.19 -2.27 1.14
N ARG A 116 -10.33 -1.79 0.65
CA ARG A 116 -11.64 -1.97 1.30
C ARG A 116 -12.37 -3.09 0.61
N TYR A 117 -12.92 -4.01 1.39
CA TYR A 117 -13.58 -5.20 0.87
C TYR A 117 -14.97 -5.37 1.44
N GLU A 118 -15.72 -6.29 0.84
CA GLU A 118 -17.02 -6.71 1.32
C GLU A 118 -17.05 -8.24 1.31
N CYS A 119 -17.53 -8.83 2.40
CA CYS A 119 -17.62 -10.27 2.57
C CYS A 119 -19.07 -10.73 2.45
N LYS A 120 -19.27 -11.94 1.92
CA LYS A 120 -20.57 -12.59 1.82
C LYS A 120 -20.88 -13.46 3.04
#